data_AF-X1T6R9-F1
#
_entry.id   AF-X1T6R9-F1
#
_cell.length_a   1.000
_cell.length_b   1.000
_cell.length_c   1.000
_cell.angle_alpha   90.00
_cell.angle_beta   90.00
_cell.angle_gamma   90.00
#
_symmetry.space_group_name_H-M   'P 1'
#
loop_
_entity.id
_entity.type
_entity.pdbx_description
1 polymer ?
#
loop_
_entity_poly.entity_id
_entity_poly.type
_entity_poly.pdbx_seq_one_letter_code
_entity_poly.pdbx_strand_id
1 'polypeptide(L)'
;MPEIGEIKKGAEIGYKRHGKYIWVTCPDCGKERWVFYIKKERRAGSLRCCGCAQKGQLNSGWKGGRNISPDGYVHIWLSPDNYGVYGSGWSGY
;
A
#
# COMPACT_ATOMS: atom_id res chain seq x y z
N MET A 1 1.95 -24.21 -13.43
CA MET A 1 1.61 -23.01 -12.64
C MET A 1 2.19 -23.21 -11.25
N PRO A 2 2.83 -22.22 -10.63
CA PRO A 2 3.37 -22.38 -9.27
C PRO A 2 2.23 -22.60 -8.26
N GLU A 3 2.50 -23.31 -7.17
CA GLU A 3 1.52 -23.53 -6.11
C GLU A 3 1.48 -22.35 -5.13
N ILE A 4 0.31 -22.00 -4.60
CA ILE A 4 0.22 -20.94 -3.57
C ILE A 4 1.01 -21.39 -2.35
N GLY A 5 1.95 -20.54 -1.92
CA GLY A 5 2.86 -20.84 -0.81
C GLY A 5 4.19 -21.47 -1.23
N GLU A 6 4.37 -21.77 -2.53
CA GLU A 6 5.65 -22.26 -3.05
C GLU A 6 6.77 -21.25 -2.79
N ILE A 7 7.92 -21.71 -2.28
CA ILE A 7 9.08 -20.86 -1.98
C ILE A 7 10.24 -21.22 -2.90
N LYS A 8 10.70 -20.28 -3.72
CA LYS A 8 11.83 -20.43 -4.64
C LYS A 8 12.91 -19.38 -4.40
N LYS A 9 14.13 -19.65 -4.86
CA LYS A 9 15.20 -18.64 -4.89
C LYS A 9 14.96 -17.67 -6.04
N GLY A 10 15.35 -16.41 -5.87
CA GLY A 10 15.25 -15.39 -6.91
C GLY A 10 15.90 -15.82 -8.25
N ALA A 11 17.05 -16.49 -8.17
CA ALA A 11 17.74 -17.00 -9.37
C ALA A 11 16.93 -18.05 -10.14
N GLU A 12 16.12 -18.87 -9.46
CA GLU A 12 15.29 -19.92 -10.10
C GLU A 12 14.10 -19.34 -10.88
N ILE A 13 13.70 -18.10 -10.55
CA ILE A 13 12.59 -17.38 -11.18
C ILE A 13 13.07 -16.23 -12.09
N GLY A 14 14.38 -16.15 -12.37
CA GLY A 14 14.96 -15.13 -13.26
C GLY A 14 15.15 -13.75 -12.62
N TYR A 15 15.09 -13.63 -11.30
CA TYR A 15 15.35 -12.36 -10.60
C TYR A 15 16.83 -12.16 -10.31
N LYS A 16 17.33 -10.95 -10.57
CA LYS A 16 18.72 -10.55 -10.32
C LYS A 16 19.09 -10.54 -8.83
N ARG A 17 18.13 -10.28 -7.94
CA ARG A 17 18.37 -10.13 -6.51
C ARG A 17 18.43 -11.48 -5.80
N HIS A 18 19.49 -11.70 -5.02
CA HIS A 18 19.59 -12.82 -4.12
C HIS A 18 18.52 -12.73 -3.00
N GLY A 19 17.76 -13.81 -2.83
CA GLY A 19 16.67 -13.86 -1.86
C GLY A 19 15.75 -15.05 -2.11
N LYS A 20 14.86 -15.31 -1.16
CA LYS A 20 13.75 -16.26 -1.34
C LYS A 20 12.49 -15.47 -1.67
N TYR A 21 11.67 -16.04 -2.55
CA TYR A 21 10.38 -15.51 -2.95
C TYR A 21 9.33 -16.57 -2.70
N ILE A 22 8.13 -16.12 -2.35
CA ILE A 22 6.97 -16.97 -2.13
C ILE A 22 5.88 -16.59 -3.15
N TRP A 23 5.25 -17.59 -3.76
CA TRP A 23 4.12 -17.38 -4.66
C TRP A 23 2.86 -17.12 -3.85
N VAL A 24 2.22 -15.97 -4.05
CA VAL A 24 1.05 -15.54 -3.28
C VAL A 24 -0.02 -14.89 -4.17
N THR A 25 -1.26 -15.00 -3.72
CA THR A 25 -2.43 -14.37 -4.35
C THR A 25 -2.81 -13.10 -3.62
N CYS A 26 -3.07 -12.02 -4.36
CA CYS A 26 -3.58 -10.78 -3.76
C CYS A 26 -5.01 -11.00 -3.25
N PRO A 27 -5.31 -10.73 -1.97
CA PRO A 27 -6.67 -10.93 -1.44
C PRO A 27 -7.70 -9.99 -2.08
N ASP A 28 -7.30 -8.79 -2.50
CA ASP A 28 -8.24 -7.80 -3.04
C ASP A 28 -8.53 -7.95 -4.54
N CYS A 29 -7.60 -8.54 -5.33
CA CYS A 29 -7.76 -8.62 -6.80
C CYS A 29 -7.50 -10.01 -7.40
N GLY A 30 -7.15 -11.02 -6.60
CA GLY A 30 -6.89 -12.38 -7.06
C GLY A 30 -5.61 -12.55 -7.89
N LYS A 31 -4.84 -11.49 -8.16
CA LYS A 31 -3.62 -11.59 -8.96
C LYS A 31 -2.51 -12.31 -8.19
N GLU A 32 -1.97 -13.34 -8.83
CA GLU A 32 -0.84 -14.12 -8.35
C GLU A 32 0.49 -13.45 -8.68
N ARG A 33 1.50 -13.58 -7.81
CA ARG A 33 2.85 -13.06 -8.04
C ARG A 33 3.87 -13.64 -7.07
N TRP A 34 5.14 -13.56 -7.43
CA TRP A 34 6.27 -13.75 -6.52
C TRP A 34 6.44 -12.53 -5.61
N VAL A 35 6.50 -12.75 -4.31
CA VAL A 35 6.78 -11.71 -3.29
C VAL A 35 7.98 -12.13 -2.46
N PHE A 36 8.79 -11.16 -2.02
CA PHE A 36 9.93 -11.43 -1.16
C PHE A 36 9.50 -12.16 0.12
N TYR A 37 10.18 -13.25 0.47
CA TYR A 37 9.92 -14.04 1.67
C TYR A 37 10.76 -13.54 2.85
N ILE A 38 10.11 -13.12 3.92
CA ILE A 38 10.76 -12.61 5.13
C ILE A 38 11.06 -13.80 6.05
N LYS A 39 12.31 -14.26 6.05
CA LYS A 39 12.74 -15.45 6.82
C LYS A 39 12.44 -15.34 8.32
N LYS A 40 12.62 -14.15 8.93
CA LYS A 40 12.40 -13.92 10.36
C LYS A 40 10.95 -14.14 10.78
N GLU A 41 10.01 -13.74 9.92
CA GLU A 41 8.58 -13.77 10.20
C GLU A 41 7.87 -14.96 9.52
N ARG A 42 8.62 -15.74 8.74
CA ARG A 42 8.13 -16.89 7.95
C ARG A 42 6.89 -16.56 7.11
N ARG A 43 6.84 -15.35 6.54
CA ARG A 43 5.71 -14.86 5.74
C ARG A 43 6.16 -14.07 4.50
N ALA A 44 5.21 -13.82 3.60
CA ALA A 44 5.39 -12.90 2.48
C ALA A 44 5.54 -11.45 2.96
N GLY A 45 6.42 -10.67 2.35
CA GLY A 45 6.64 -9.27 2.72
C GLY A 45 5.46 -8.35 2.44
N SER A 46 4.64 -8.66 1.44
CA SER A 46 3.36 -7.99 1.19
C SER A 46 2.33 -8.94 0.60
N LEU A 47 1.19 -9.08 1.27
CA LEU A 47 0.05 -9.85 0.77
C LEU A 47 -0.65 -9.12 -0.40
N ARG A 48 -0.63 -7.78 -0.41
CA ARG A 48 -1.30 -6.97 -1.43
C ARG A 48 -0.38 -6.56 -2.58
N CYS A 49 -0.92 -6.55 -3.81
CA CYS A 49 -0.18 -6.07 -4.97
C CYS A 49 0.03 -4.56 -4.85
N CYS A 50 1.02 -4.01 -5.57
CA CYS A 50 1.33 -2.58 -5.53
C CYS A 50 0.08 -1.72 -5.78
N GLY A 51 -0.71 -2.07 -6.81
CA GLY A 51 -1.93 -1.33 -7.14
C GLY A 51 -3.04 -1.42 -6.10
N CYS A 52 -3.16 -2.52 -5.35
CA CYS A 52 -4.15 -2.63 -4.26
C CYS A 52 -3.66 -2.01 -2.96
N ALA A 53 -2.36 -2.10 -2.67
CA ALA A 53 -1.74 -1.47 -1.51
C ALA A 53 -1.79 0.07 -1.60
N GLN A 54 -1.79 0.63 -2.81
CA GLN A 54 -1.84 2.07 -3.06
C GLN A 54 -3.26 2.65 -3.19
N LYS A 55 -4.30 1.87 -2.89
CA LYS A 55 -5.71 2.34 -3.00
C LYS A 55 -6.31 2.73 -1.66
N GLY A 56 -7.03 3.84 -1.67
CA GLY A 56 -7.86 4.27 -0.54
C GLY A 56 -7.06 4.33 0.75
N GLN A 57 -7.70 3.96 1.87
CA GLN A 57 -7.12 3.98 3.22
C GLN A 57 -5.84 3.14 3.40
N LEU A 58 -5.51 2.27 2.45
CA LEU A 58 -4.30 1.45 2.50
C LEU A 58 -3.06 2.19 2.00
N ASN A 59 -3.25 3.25 1.21
CA ASN A 59 -2.17 4.09 0.76
C ASN A 59 -1.73 5.01 1.90
N SER A 60 -0.45 5.02 2.25
CA SER A 60 0.10 5.94 3.26
C SER A 60 -0.08 7.41 2.88
N GLY A 61 -0.29 7.71 1.60
CA GLY A 61 -0.63 9.05 1.09
C GLY A 61 -2.13 9.38 1.12
N TRP A 62 -3.00 8.46 1.52
CA TRP A 62 -4.46 8.65 1.47
C TRP A 62 -4.95 9.72 2.44
N LYS A 63 -5.90 10.55 1.97
CA LYS A 63 -6.38 11.77 2.66
C LYS A 63 -5.24 12.74 3.00
N GLY A 64 -4.30 12.89 2.05
CA GLY A 64 -3.33 13.98 2.06
C GLY A 64 -2.16 13.72 2.99
N GLY A 65 -1.57 12.52 2.95
CA GLY A 65 -0.28 12.26 3.60
C GLY A 65 0.62 13.49 3.47
N ARG A 66 1.08 14.01 4.61
CA ARG A 66 1.62 15.38 4.72
C ARG A 66 2.80 15.54 3.78
N ASN A 67 2.61 16.30 2.70
CA ASN A 67 3.71 16.67 1.83
C ASN A 67 4.29 17.98 2.36
N ILE A 68 5.45 17.87 3.02
CA ILE A 68 6.20 19.02 3.51
C ILE A 68 7.03 19.52 2.33
N SER A 69 6.72 20.71 1.87
CA SER A 69 7.47 21.35 0.80
C SER A 69 8.86 21.79 1.29
N PRO A 70 9.85 21.99 0.39
CA PRO A 70 11.19 22.43 0.77
C PRO A 70 11.23 23.78 1.49
N ASP A 71 10.22 24.63 1.29
CA ASP A 71 10.00 25.93 1.92
C ASP A 71 9.17 25.86 3.22
N GLY A 72 8.81 24.66 3.68
CA GLY A 72 8.23 24.41 5.01
C GLY A 72 6.71 24.41 5.08
N TYR A 73 6.00 24.55 3.96
CA TYR A 73 4.54 24.43 3.94
C TYR A 73 4.10 22.96 3.96
N VAL A 74 2.93 22.71 4.54
CA VAL A 74 2.29 21.38 4.52
C VAL A 74 1.12 21.43 3.56
N HIS A 75 1.21 20.71 2.44
CA HIS A 75 0.09 20.57 1.51
C HIS A 75 -0.83 19.44 1.97
N ILE A 76 -2.10 19.78 2.24
CA ILE A 76 -3.15 18.81 2.59
C ILE A 76 -4.11 18.72 1.39
N TRP A 77 -4.22 17.53 0.79
CA TRP A 77 -5.21 17.27 -0.24
C TRP A 77 -6.57 16.97 0.41
N LEU A 78 -7.50 17.90 0.26
CA LEU A 78 -8.88 17.73 0.70
C LEU A 78 -9.70 17.19 -0.47
N SER A 79 -10.44 16.09 -0.25
CA SER A 79 -11.46 15.64 -1.20
C SER A 79 -12.57 16.68 -1.26
N PRO A 80 -13.12 17.02 -2.44
CA PRO A 80 -14.26 17.93 -2.56
C PRO A 80 -15.47 17.50 -1.71
N ASP A 81 -15.63 16.21 -1.44
CA ASP A 81 -16.75 15.67 -0.68
C ASP A 81 -16.60 15.83 0.85
N ASN A 82 -15.44 16.32 1.33
CA ASN A 82 -15.16 16.55 2.76
C ASN A 82 -15.44 17.99 3.21
N TYR A 83 -16.07 18.84 2.39
CA TYR A 83 -16.58 20.13 2.87
C TYR A 83 -17.82 19.89 3.74
N GLY A 84 -17.59 19.41 4.97
CA GLY A 84 -18.57 19.52 6.04
C GLY A 84 -18.83 21.00 6.26
N VAL A 85 -19.99 21.46 5.83
CA VAL A 85 -20.47 22.82 6.03
C VAL A 85 -20.64 23.01 7.55
N TYR A 86 -19.61 23.51 8.23
CA TYR A 86 -19.73 23.98 9.61
C TYR A 86 -20.44 25.34 9.58
N GLY A 87 -21.73 25.33 9.25
CA GLY A 87 -22.64 26.43 9.50
C GLY A 87 -23.15 26.34 10.94
N SER A 88 -22.27 26.50 11.94
CA SER A 88 -22.73 26.77 13.30
C SER A 88 -23.11 28.25 13.37
N GLY A 89 -24.42 28.49 13.40
CA GLY A 89 -25.03 29.81 13.41
C GLY A 89 -24.46 30.73 14.49
N TRP A 90 -24.17 31.96 14.07
CA TRP A 90 -24.09 33.10 14.96
C TRP A 90 -25.47 33.33 15.59
N SER A 91 -25.63 32.96 16.85
CA SER A 91 -26.71 33.46 17.71
C SER A 91 -26.15 34.64 18.48
N GLY A 92 -26.36 35.84 17.96
CA GLY A 92 -26.16 37.07 18.72
C GLY A 92 -27.20 37.18 19.82
N TYR A 93 -26.72 37.44 21.04
CA TYR A 93 -27.44 38.14 22.10
C TYR A 93 -26.55 39.27 22.59
#